data_AF-A0A8J6XK89-F1
#
_entry.id   AF-A0A8J6XK89-F1
#
_cell.length_a   1.000
_cell.length_b   1.000
_cell.length_c   1.000
_cell.angle_alpha   90.00
_cell.angle_beta   90.00
_cell.angle_gamma   90.00
#
_symmetry.space_group_name_H-M   'P 1'
#
loop_
_entity.id
_entity.type
_entity.pdbx_description
1 polymer ?
#
loop_
_entity_poly.entity_id
_entity_poly.type
_entity_poly.pdbx_seq_one_letter_code
_entity_poly.pdbx_strand_id
1 'polypeptide(L)'
;MVNEETARYADIFAALGSEPRLEIMRLLFAAYPEGMTVGEIQEKLKIPNSTLSHHLEKLRIEGLVNYRKEKQFLWYSANAETMEDLLAFLSTGKTRRDRLTRVNNEHIPEQTNNTFTQEGFMFEKFFESIFEKLFGFMSEKFSLRGFERFTEKAIIAITFAQGESRRLGHNFVGTEQILLGLIGEGSGMASQFLTSVGVNLENAQIEVEKVIGRGMGYTARDIPFTPRAKQVLELSVEESRQLGHDYINTEHLLLGILREGGGAAIRVLQNLGVDVVALEQRMRRSLT
;
A
#
# COMPACT_ATOMS: atom_id res chain seq x y z
N MET A 1 29.23 18.06 -13.40
CA MET A 1 29.36 17.37 -12.10
C MET A 1 28.47 16.13 -12.18
N VAL A 2 29.05 14.94 -12.04
CA VAL A 2 28.26 13.69 -11.98
C VAL A 2 27.33 13.83 -10.78
N ASN A 3 26.03 13.58 -10.96
CA ASN A 3 25.03 13.74 -9.92
C ASN A 3 25.35 12.79 -8.75
N GLU A 4 25.91 13.32 -7.65
CA GLU A 4 26.32 12.55 -6.46
C GLU A 4 25.18 11.67 -5.91
N GLU A 5 23.93 12.05 -6.13
CA GLU A 5 22.78 11.22 -5.72
C GLU A 5 22.56 10.02 -6.64
N THR A 6 22.74 10.16 -7.95
CA THR A 6 22.68 9.01 -8.87
C THR A 6 23.79 8.00 -8.54
N ALA A 7 24.97 8.48 -8.14
CA ALA A 7 26.06 7.61 -7.68
C ALA A 7 25.65 6.81 -6.42
N ARG A 8 25.03 7.47 -5.42
CA ARG A 8 24.48 6.79 -4.24
C ARG A 8 23.47 5.71 -4.62
N TYR A 9 22.55 5.98 -5.55
CA TYR A 9 21.59 4.95 -5.98
C TYR A 9 22.28 3.79 -6.71
N ALA A 10 23.31 4.07 -7.53
CA ALA A 10 24.11 3.02 -8.15
C ALA A 10 24.82 2.12 -7.12
N ASP A 11 25.34 2.70 -6.03
CA ASP A 11 25.96 1.96 -4.94
C ASP A 11 24.93 1.08 -4.19
N ILE A 12 23.72 1.59 -3.96
CA ILE A 12 22.60 0.83 -3.40
C ILE A 12 22.23 -0.35 -4.32
N PHE A 13 22.13 -0.14 -5.64
CA PHE A 13 21.89 -1.22 -6.59
C PHE A 13 23.03 -2.24 -6.61
N ALA A 14 24.28 -1.80 -6.56
CA ALA A 14 25.44 -2.69 -6.44
C ALA A 14 25.41 -3.50 -5.13
N ALA A 15 24.85 -2.94 -4.06
CA ALA A 15 24.63 -3.66 -2.82
C ALA A 15 23.51 -4.69 -2.90
N LEU A 16 22.41 -4.37 -3.59
CA LEU A 16 21.31 -5.31 -3.82
C LEU A 16 21.65 -6.36 -4.89
N GLY A 17 22.55 -6.11 -5.83
CA GLY A 17 22.81 -7.00 -6.98
C GLY A 17 23.43 -8.37 -6.68
N SER A 18 23.42 -8.83 -5.44
CA SER A 18 23.97 -10.13 -5.01
C SER A 18 22.89 -10.97 -4.35
N GLU A 19 22.78 -12.21 -4.80
CA GLU A 19 21.76 -13.18 -4.36
C GLU A 19 21.69 -13.33 -2.81
N PRO A 20 22.79 -13.55 -2.07
CA PRO A 20 22.73 -13.59 -0.60
C PRO A 20 22.18 -12.32 0.05
N ARG A 21 22.51 -11.14 -0.50
CA ARG A 21 22.05 -9.85 0.06
C ARG A 21 20.56 -9.63 -0.18
N LEU A 22 20.05 -10.09 -1.30
CA LEU A 22 18.62 -10.07 -1.61
C LEU A 22 17.83 -10.99 -0.70
N GLU A 23 18.33 -12.20 -0.48
CA GLU A 23 17.74 -13.16 0.47
C GLU A 23 17.71 -12.62 1.90
N ILE A 24 18.78 -11.91 2.32
CA ILE A 24 18.82 -11.20 3.60
C ILE A 24 17.77 -10.09 3.65
N MET A 25 17.71 -9.22 2.65
CA MET A 25 16.74 -8.12 2.61
C MET A 25 15.31 -8.63 2.66
N ARG A 26 15.00 -9.65 1.86
CA ARG A 26 13.74 -10.38 1.87
C ARG A 26 13.34 -10.87 3.25
N LEU A 27 14.27 -11.56 3.92
CA LEU A 27 14.01 -12.11 5.23
C LEU A 27 13.76 -11.00 6.27
N LEU A 28 14.53 -9.91 6.19
CA LEU A 28 14.39 -8.77 7.10
C LEU A 28 13.11 -7.95 6.87
N PHE A 29 12.63 -7.83 5.63
CA PHE A 29 11.32 -7.24 5.35
C PHE A 29 10.18 -8.08 5.90
N ALA A 30 10.27 -9.41 5.81
CA ALA A 30 9.28 -10.31 6.39
C ALA A 30 9.21 -10.22 7.94
N ALA A 31 10.28 -9.75 8.58
CA ALA A 31 10.39 -9.53 10.02
C ALA A 31 10.31 -8.05 10.43
N TYR A 32 10.00 -7.14 9.48
CA TYR A 32 9.86 -5.71 9.76
C TYR A 32 8.62 -5.44 10.64
N PRO A 33 8.67 -4.50 11.60
CA PRO A 33 9.76 -3.57 11.91
C PRO A 33 10.83 -4.12 12.86
N GLU A 34 10.53 -5.19 13.57
CA GLU A 34 11.33 -5.67 14.71
C GLU A 34 12.73 -6.16 14.29
N GLY A 35 12.83 -6.76 13.11
CA GLY A 35 14.06 -7.33 12.58
C GLY A 35 14.39 -8.70 13.18
N MET A 36 15.64 -9.13 12.99
CA MET A 36 16.12 -10.45 13.38
C MET A 36 17.54 -10.38 13.92
N THR A 37 17.91 -11.32 14.78
CA THR A 37 19.29 -11.50 15.20
C THR A 37 20.13 -12.13 14.09
N VAL A 38 21.44 -11.86 14.10
CA VAL A 38 22.40 -12.49 13.16
C VAL A 38 22.32 -14.02 13.21
N GLY A 39 22.10 -14.60 14.41
CA GLY A 39 21.95 -16.04 14.59
C GLY A 39 20.72 -16.60 13.87
N GLU A 40 19.57 -15.93 13.97
CA GLU A 40 18.34 -16.36 13.29
C GLU A 40 18.43 -16.21 11.76
N ILE A 41 19.09 -15.15 11.28
CA ILE A 41 19.35 -14.94 9.84
C ILE A 41 20.26 -16.05 9.31
N GLN A 42 21.33 -16.36 10.05
CA GLN A 42 22.27 -17.44 9.75
C GLN A 42 21.56 -18.79 9.64
N GLU A 43 20.71 -19.11 10.61
CA GLU A 43 19.97 -20.37 10.64
C GLU A 43 19.02 -20.50 9.46
N LYS A 44 18.26 -19.45 9.15
CA LYS A 44 17.25 -19.48 8.08
C LYS A 44 17.84 -19.53 6.69
N LEU A 45 18.91 -18.77 6.44
CA LEU A 45 19.53 -18.69 5.12
C LEU A 45 20.65 -19.71 4.91
N LYS A 46 21.08 -20.40 5.99
CA LYS A 46 22.19 -21.37 5.97
C LYS A 46 23.51 -20.80 5.42
N ILE A 47 23.73 -19.50 5.61
CA ILE A 47 24.96 -18.79 5.18
C ILE A 47 26.00 -18.85 6.32
N PRO A 48 27.28 -19.15 6.07
CA PRO A 48 28.31 -19.12 7.12
C PRO A 48 28.44 -17.74 7.79
N ASN A 49 28.71 -17.70 9.09
CA ASN A 49 28.69 -16.45 9.89
C ASN A 49 29.64 -15.36 9.36
N SER A 50 30.86 -15.74 8.95
CA SER A 50 31.84 -14.81 8.37
C SER A 50 31.34 -14.17 7.07
N THR A 51 30.70 -14.96 6.21
CA THR A 51 30.11 -14.52 4.94
C THR A 51 28.87 -13.66 5.18
N LEU A 52 28.00 -14.07 6.11
CA LEU A 52 26.80 -13.31 6.48
C LEU A 52 27.17 -11.94 7.05
N SER A 53 28.18 -11.88 7.93
CA SER A 53 28.65 -10.62 8.52
C SER A 53 29.14 -9.65 7.43
N HIS A 54 29.85 -10.15 6.41
CA HIS A 54 30.29 -9.33 5.28
C HIS A 54 29.10 -8.77 4.48
N HIS A 55 28.08 -9.59 4.21
CA HIS A 55 26.87 -9.15 3.49
C HIS A 55 26.04 -8.13 4.28
N LEU A 56 25.81 -8.38 5.58
CA LEU A 56 25.09 -7.47 6.46
C LEU A 56 25.80 -6.14 6.60
N GLU A 57 27.12 -6.15 6.73
CA GLU A 57 27.90 -4.92 6.82
C GLU A 57 27.80 -4.09 5.53
N LYS A 58 27.89 -4.73 4.36
CA LYS A 58 27.73 -4.02 3.09
C LYS A 58 26.32 -3.45 2.91
N LEU A 59 25.27 -4.18 3.31
CA LEU A 59 23.89 -3.67 3.31
C LEU A 59 23.72 -2.50 4.29
N ARG A 60 24.38 -2.56 5.45
CA ARG A 60 24.34 -1.50 6.47
C ARG A 60 25.03 -0.23 5.99
N ILE A 61 26.19 -0.36 5.32
CA ILE A 61 26.94 0.77 4.74
C ILE A 61 26.08 1.52 3.72
N GLU A 62 25.34 0.80 2.87
CA GLU A 62 24.42 1.42 1.90
C GLU A 62 23.07 1.86 2.51
N GLY A 63 22.90 1.74 3.83
CA GLY A 63 21.70 2.17 4.53
C GLY A 63 20.46 1.31 4.30
N LEU A 64 20.58 0.13 3.68
CA LEU A 64 19.47 -0.78 3.40
C LEU A 64 18.96 -1.51 4.66
N VAL A 65 19.82 -1.66 5.67
CA VAL A 65 19.46 -2.29 6.95
C VAL A 65 19.86 -1.40 8.12
N ASN A 66 19.01 -1.40 9.15
CA ASN A 66 19.32 -0.84 10.45
C ASN A 66 20.03 -1.90 11.31
N TYR A 67 20.87 -1.45 12.24
CA TYR A 67 21.61 -2.31 13.16
C TYR A 67 21.45 -1.82 14.59
N ARG A 68 21.25 -2.73 15.53
CA ARG A 68 21.31 -2.46 16.97
C ARG A 68 21.95 -3.62 17.72
N LYS A 69 22.65 -3.32 18.81
CA LYS A 69 23.22 -4.32 19.73
C LYS A 69 22.42 -4.33 21.02
N GLU A 70 21.84 -5.47 21.35
CA GLU A 70 21.11 -5.68 22.60
C GLU A 70 21.73 -6.81 23.39
N LYS A 71 22.30 -6.48 24.56
CA LYS A 71 23.06 -7.41 25.40
C LYS A 71 24.17 -8.10 24.57
N GLN A 72 23.99 -9.40 24.31
CA GLN A 72 24.93 -10.25 23.56
C GLN A 72 24.52 -10.48 22.11
N PHE A 73 23.36 -9.97 21.67
CA PHE A 73 22.82 -10.23 20.34
C PHE A 73 22.92 -9.00 19.43
N LEU A 74 23.28 -9.27 18.18
CA LEU A 74 23.30 -8.29 17.10
C LEU A 74 22.01 -8.42 16.31
N TRP A 75 21.24 -7.34 16.23
CA TRP A 75 19.96 -7.28 15.53
C TRP A 75 20.09 -6.44 14.27
N TYR A 76 19.44 -6.90 13.21
CA TYR A 76 19.28 -6.18 11.96
C TYR A 76 17.81 -6.08 11.60
N SER A 77 17.35 -4.93 11.10
CA SER A 77 16.01 -4.76 10.53
C SER A 77 16.10 -4.07 9.17
N ALA A 78 15.09 -4.24 8.32
CA ALA A 78 15.06 -3.52 7.05
C ALA A 78 14.89 -2.00 7.29
N ASN A 79 15.58 -1.19 6.51
CA ASN A 79 15.37 0.26 6.51
C ASN A 79 14.32 0.63 5.44
N ALA A 80 13.07 0.76 5.88
CA ALA A 80 11.95 1.08 5.00
C ALA A 80 12.12 2.44 4.30
N GLU A 81 12.65 3.45 4.99
CA GLU A 81 12.85 4.79 4.43
C GLU A 81 13.82 4.77 3.23
N THR A 82 14.94 4.04 3.35
CA THR A 82 15.90 3.93 2.24
C THR A 82 15.32 3.16 1.06
N MET A 83 14.47 2.16 1.33
CA MET A 83 13.78 1.41 0.27
C MET A 83 12.73 2.28 -0.42
N GLU A 84 11.87 2.98 0.33
CA GLU A 84 10.92 3.95 -0.22
C GLU A 84 11.62 5.01 -1.07
N ASP A 85 12.76 5.51 -0.61
CA ASP A 85 13.57 6.47 -1.36
C ASP A 85 14.09 5.90 -2.69
N LEU A 86 14.56 4.65 -2.69
CA LEU A 86 15.05 3.92 -3.87
C LEU A 86 13.92 3.66 -4.86
N LEU A 87 12.77 3.21 -4.36
CA LEU A 87 11.56 2.97 -5.14
C LEU A 87 11.06 4.26 -5.78
N ALA A 88 11.02 5.33 -5.02
CA ALA A 88 10.59 6.64 -5.51
C ALA A 88 11.58 7.24 -6.52
N PHE A 89 12.88 6.98 -6.39
CA PHE A 89 13.87 7.35 -7.41
C PHE A 89 13.63 6.61 -8.73
N LEU A 90 13.39 5.30 -8.67
CA LEU A 90 13.08 4.50 -9.85
C LEU A 90 11.76 4.89 -10.51
N SER A 91 10.73 5.23 -9.73
CA SER A 91 9.39 5.52 -10.26
C SER A 91 9.21 6.95 -10.78
N THR A 92 9.95 7.91 -10.23
CA THR A 92 9.79 9.33 -10.59
C THR A 92 10.98 9.92 -11.34
N GLY A 93 12.11 9.20 -11.40
CA GLY A 93 13.39 9.72 -11.88
C GLY A 93 13.98 10.85 -11.02
N LYS A 94 13.33 11.20 -9.90
CA LYS A 94 13.71 12.31 -9.02
C LYS A 94 14.46 11.82 -7.80
N THR A 95 15.46 12.58 -7.39
CA THR A 95 16.25 12.25 -6.21
C THR A 95 15.59 12.75 -4.93
N ARG A 96 16.13 12.36 -3.77
CA ARG A 96 15.64 12.84 -2.46
C ARG A 96 15.75 14.37 -2.33
N ARG A 97 16.80 15.00 -2.87
CA ARG A 97 16.92 16.47 -2.90
C ARG A 97 15.82 17.15 -3.73
N ASP A 98 15.45 16.60 -4.88
CA ASP A 98 14.38 17.17 -5.73
C ASP A 98 13.01 17.20 -5.02
N ARG A 99 12.80 16.29 -4.06
CA ARG A 99 11.61 16.28 -3.20
C ARG A 99 11.68 17.32 -2.08
N LEU A 100 12.83 17.44 -1.42
CA LEU A 100 13.00 18.35 -0.28
C LEU A 100 13.01 19.83 -0.68
N THR A 101 13.45 20.18 -1.90
CA THR A 101 13.42 21.56 -2.42
C THR A 101 11.99 22.04 -2.74
N ARG A 102 11.07 21.14 -3.09
CA ARG A 102 9.66 21.46 -3.35
C ARG A 102 8.85 21.72 -2.09
N VAL A 103 9.17 21.05 -0.98
CA VAL A 103 8.48 21.27 0.31
C VAL A 103 8.78 22.67 0.87
N ASN A 104 9.92 23.26 0.54
CA ASN A 104 10.34 24.55 1.09
C ASN A 104 9.95 25.78 0.24
N ASN A 105 9.39 25.59 -0.95
CA ASN A 105 8.95 26.68 -1.83
C ASN A 105 7.47 26.47 -2.22
N GLU A 106 6.56 26.88 -1.33
CA GLU A 106 5.17 27.13 -1.70
C GLU A 106 5.11 28.38 -2.60
N HIS A 107 5.05 28.18 -3.91
CA HIS A 107 4.41 29.08 -4.88
C HIS A 107 4.01 28.27 -6.12
N ILE A 108 2.69 28.19 -6.38
CA ILE A 108 2.07 27.66 -7.61
C ILE A 108 1.83 28.86 -8.55
N PRO A 109 2.22 28.84 -9.84
CA PRO A 109 1.39 28.29 -10.94
C PRO A 109 2.24 27.62 -12.05
N GLU A 110 1.78 26.90 -13.08
CA GLU A 110 0.50 26.55 -13.71
C GLU A 110 0.76 25.32 -14.65
N GLN A 111 -0.31 24.79 -15.23
CA GLN A 111 -0.44 23.70 -16.21
C GLN A 111 0.73 23.48 -17.21
N THR A 112 1.18 22.22 -17.32
CA THR A 112 1.68 21.65 -18.60
C THR A 112 1.00 20.32 -18.85
N ASN A 113 0.17 20.28 -19.90
CA ASN A 113 -0.28 19.05 -20.53
C ASN A 113 0.94 18.23 -20.96
N ASN A 114 1.13 17.05 -20.36
CA ASN A 114 1.99 16.01 -20.92
C ASN A 114 1.29 14.66 -20.78
N THR A 115 1.04 14.06 -21.92
CA THR A 115 0.66 12.68 -22.19
C THR A 115 1.56 11.72 -21.38
N PHE A 116 1.06 11.22 -20.25
CA PHE A 116 1.77 10.28 -19.37
C PHE A 116 1.03 8.93 -19.38
N THR A 117 1.15 8.17 -20.48
CA THR A 117 0.38 6.92 -20.67
C THR A 117 1.16 5.68 -21.10
N GLN A 118 2.49 5.66 -21.18
CA GLN A 118 3.20 4.43 -21.63
C GLN A 118 4.47 4.02 -20.88
N GLU A 119 5.07 4.86 -20.03
CA GLU A 119 6.27 4.45 -19.26
C GLU A 119 5.95 3.63 -18.00
N GLY A 120 4.78 3.85 -17.37
CA GLY A 120 4.37 3.09 -16.17
C GLY A 120 4.11 1.60 -16.43
N PHE A 121 3.63 1.24 -17.62
CA PHE A 121 3.21 -0.13 -17.96
C PHE A 121 4.39 -1.10 -18.17
N MET A 122 5.55 -0.63 -18.66
CA MET A 122 6.78 -1.45 -18.73
C MET A 122 7.42 -1.62 -17.35
N PHE A 123 7.27 -0.63 -16.48
CA PHE A 123 7.87 -0.60 -15.16
C PHE A 123 7.15 -1.51 -14.16
N GLU A 124 5.81 -1.56 -14.17
CA GLU A 124 5.01 -2.48 -13.33
C GLU A 124 5.40 -3.95 -13.57
N LYS A 125 5.51 -4.39 -14.83
CA LYS A 125 5.92 -5.77 -15.14
C LYS A 125 7.37 -6.07 -14.77
N PHE A 126 8.25 -5.06 -14.87
CA PHE A 126 9.63 -5.18 -14.40
C PHE A 126 9.69 -5.27 -12.87
N PHE A 127 8.87 -4.48 -12.17
CA PHE A 127 8.76 -4.44 -10.72
C PHE A 127 8.17 -5.73 -10.14
N GLU A 128 7.06 -6.21 -10.71
CA GLU A 128 6.49 -7.51 -10.38
C GLU A 128 7.49 -8.63 -10.67
N SER A 129 8.17 -8.61 -11.81
CA SER A 129 9.18 -9.62 -12.14
C SER A 129 10.39 -9.59 -11.20
N ILE A 130 10.83 -8.40 -10.77
CA ILE A 130 11.91 -8.25 -9.80
C ILE A 130 11.45 -8.72 -8.41
N PHE A 131 10.25 -8.36 -7.97
CA PHE A 131 9.76 -8.80 -6.67
C PHE A 131 9.50 -10.31 -6.64
N GLU A 132 8.95 -10.88 -7.70
CA GLU A 132 8.79 -12.34 -7.86
C GLU A 132 10.14 -13.07 -7.86
N LYS A 133 11.15 -12.54 -8.56
CA LYS A 133 12.48 -13.15 -8.64
C LYS A 133 13.32 -12.97 -7.39
N LEU A 134 13.21 -11.83 -6.70
CA LEU A 134 13.99 -11.48 -5.52
C LEU A 134 13.41 -11.99 -4.22
N PHE A 135 12.08 -12.03 -4.12
CA PHE A 135 11.41 -12.33 -2.87
C PHE A 135 10.80 -13.72 -2.81
N GLY A 136 10.84 -14.57 -3.85
CA GLY A 136 10.60 -16.03 -3.78
C GLY A 136 9.62 -16.54 -2.71
N PHE A 137 8.56 -15.78 -2.41
CA PHE A 137 7.73 -15.95 -1.22
C PHE A 137 6.43 -16.52 -1.73
N MET A 138 6.34 -17.84 -1.63
CA MET A 138 5.06 -18.56 -1.51
C MET A 138 4.04 -18.27 -2.62
N SER A 139 4.46 -18.48 -3.87
CA SER A 139 3.59 -18.57 -5.04
C SER A 139 2.50 -19.66 -4.92
N GLU A 140 2.49 -20.51 -3.89
CA GLU A 140 1.40 -21.48 -3.71
C GLU A 140 0.19 -21.02 -2.90
N LYS A 141 0.16 -19.84 -2.23
CA LYS A 141 -1.09 -19.35 -1.59
C LYS A 141 -1.27 -17.82 -1.45
N PHE A 142 -0.57 -16.99 -2.21
CA PHE A 142 -1.02 -15.62 -2.49
C PHE A 142 -1.47 -15.47 -3.95
N SER A 143 -2.32 -16.39 -4.37
CA SER A 143 -3.26 -16.04 -5.43
C SER A 143 -4.23 -15.04 -4.80
N LEU A 144 -4.19 -13.78 -5.26
CA LEU A 144 -5.36 -12.90 -5.24
C LEU A 144 -6.45 -13.49 -6.16
N ARG A 145 -6.82 -14.76 -5.97
CA ARG A 145 -7.92 -15.42 -6.66
C ARG A 145 -9.16 -14.60 -6.33
N GLY A 146 -9.64 -13.81 -7.28
CA GLY A 146 -10.75 -12.87 -7.12
C GLY A 146 -10.40 -11.38 -7.19
N PHE A 147 -9.13 -10.97 -7.11
CA PHE A 147 -8.71 -9.56 -7.25
C PHE A 147 -7.81 -9.28 -8.46
N GLU A 148 -7.58 -10.27 -9.34
CA GLU A 148 -6.75 -10.17 -10.56
C GLU A 148 -7.14 -9.01 -11.51
N ARG A 149 -8.36 -8.51 -11.40
CA ARG A 149 -8.88 -7.41 -12.22
C ARG A 149 -8.94 -6.08 -11.47
N PHE A 150 -8.52 -6.01 -10.21
CA PHE A 150 -8.51 -4.76 -9.45
C PHE A 150 -7.28 -3.95 -9.80
N THR A 151 -7.45 -2.64 -9.94
CA THR A 151 -6.32 -1.72 -10.14
C THR A 151 -5.52 -1.55 -8.86
N GLU A 152 -4.28 -1.06 -9.01
CA GLU A 152 -3.40 -0.75 -7.89
C GLU A 152 -4.09 0.09 -6.81
N LYS A 153 -4.75 1.20 -7.19
CA LYS A 153 -5.49 2.05 -6.23
C LYS A 153 -6.61 1.30 -5.52
N ALA A 154 -7.31 0.41 -6.22
CA ALA A 154 -8.35 -0.41 -5.58
C ALA A 154 -7.74 -1.42 -4.60
N ILE A 155 -6.60 -2.02 -4.92
CA ILE A 155 -5.86 -2.93 -4.02
C ILE A 155 -5.33 -2.17 -2.78
N ILE A 156 -4.78 -0.96 -2.99
CA ILE A 156 -4.32 -0.08 -1.90
C ILE A 156 -5.49 0.25 -0.97
N ALA A 157 -6.65 0.65 -1.51
CA ALA A 157 -7.85 0.93 -0.70
C ALA A 157 -8.28 -0.28 0.14
N ILE A 158 -8.25 -1.50 -0.42
CA ILE A 158 -8.55 -2.73 0.32
C ILE A 158 -7.51 -3.03 1.41
N THR A 159 -6.24 -2.73 1.16
CA THR A 159 -5.15 -2.88 2.14
C THR A 159 -5.33 -1.90 3.30
N PHE A 160 -5.68 -0.64 3.00
CA PHE A 160 -6.03 0.34 4.04
C PHE A 160 -7.26 -0.09 4.84
N ALA A 161 -8.27 -0.69 4.21
CA ALA A 161 -9.43 -1.24 4.91
C ALA A 161 -9.03 -2.31 5.95
N GLN A 162 -8.11 -3.22 5.59
CA GLN A 162 -7.57 -4.20 6.53
C GLN A 162 -6.77 -3.53 7.67
N GLY A 163 -6.00 -2.50 7.35
CA GLY A 163 -5.30 -1.66 8.34
C GLY A 163 -6.26 -1.02 9.35
N GLU A 164 -7.37 -0.46 8.87
CA GLU A 164 -8.39 0.16 9.73
C GLU A 164 -9.12 -0.87 10.61
N SER A 165 -9.37 -2.08 10.11
CA SER A 165 -9.87 -3.18 10.97
C SER A 165 -8.89 -3.46 12.11
N ARG A 166 -7.58 -3.52 11.83
CA ARG A 166 -6.56 -3.71 12.88
C ARG A 166 -6.52 -2.54 13.85
N ARG A 167 -6.52 -1.30 13.35
CA ARG A 167 -6.49 -0.08 14.18
C ARG A 167 -7.65 -0.03 15.16
N LEU A 168 -8.84 -0.44 14.72
CA LEU A 168 -10.05 -0.49 15.53
C LEU A 168 -10.17 -1.77 16.39
N GLY A 169 -9.25 -2.72 16.25
CA GLY A 169 -9.30 -4.01 16.97
C GLY A 169 -10.40 -4.95 16.48
N HIS A 170 -10.90 -4.76 15.25
CA HIS A 170 -11.88 -5.62 14.60
C HIS A 170 -11.21 -6.81 13.91
N ASN A 171 -11.85 -7.97 13.98
CA ASN A 171 -11.38 -9.22 13.36
C ASN A 171 -12.02 -9.50 12.00
N PHE A 172 -12.73 -8.52 11.44
CA PHE A 172 -13.35 -8.62 10.12
C PHE A 172 -13.23 -7.29 9.39
N VAL A 173 -13.18 -7.33 8.06
CA VAL A 173 -13.32 -6.14 7.21
C VAL A 173 -14.79 -5.99 6.83
N GLY A 174 -15.43 -4.96 7.36
CA GLY A 174 -16.78 -4.52 7.06
C GLY A 174 -16.82 -3.51 5.90
N THR A 175 -18.04 -3.15 5.51
CA THR A 175 -18.30 -2.11 4.49
C THR A 175 -17.64 -0.78 4.84
N GLU A 176 -17.61 -0.47 6.13
CA GLU A 176 -17.13 0.77 6.71
C GLU A 176 -15.62 0.85 6.71
N GLN A 177 -14.91 -0.27 6.85
CA GLN A 177 -13.46 -0.27 6.62
C GLN A 177 -13.14 -0.16 5.12
N ILE A 178 -13.94 -0.74 4.22
CA ILE A 178 -13.77 -0.49 2.77
C ILE A 178 -13.94 1.01 2.47
N LEU A 179 -14.95 1.66 3.06
CA LEU A 179 -15.15 3.10 2.94
C LEU A 179 -13.92 3.88 3.46
N LEU A 180 -13.44 3.58 4.66
CA LEU A 180 -12.23 4.22 5.21
C LEU A 180 -11.00 3.96 4.33
N GLY A 181 -10.90 2.76 3.76
CA GLY A 181 -9.84 2.39 2.83
C GLY A 181 -9.83 3.21 1.55
N LEU A 182 -11.01 3.44 0.97
CA LEU A 182 -11.18 4.31 -0.21
C LEU A 182 -10.82 5.76 0.07
N ILE A 183 -11.10 6.26 1.27
CA ILE A 183 -10.71 7.61 1.69
C ILE A 183 -9.20 7.67 1.96
N GLY A 184 -8.66 6.67 2.65
CA GLY A 184 -7.25 6.59 3.04
C GLY A 184 -6.29 6.38 1.87
N GLU A 185 -6.74 5.73 0.79
CA GLU A 185 -5.97 5.66 -0.46
C GLU A 185 -5.71 7.07 -1.04
N GLY A 186 -6.64 8.01 -0.85
CA GLY A 186 -6.40 9.44 -1.00
C GLY A 186 -6.34 9.98 -2.43
N SER A 187 -5.92 9.19 -3.42
CA SER A 187 -5.62 9.68 -4.78
C SER A 187 -6.62 9.25 -5.85
N GLY A 188 -7.44 8.25 -5.56
CA GLY A 188 -8.42 7.64 -6.45
C GLY A 188 -9.69 8.47 -6.58
N MET A 189 -10.48 8.16 -7.61
CA MET A 189 -11.70 8.89 -7.90
C MET A 189 -12.74 8.76 -6.78
N ALA A 190 -12.80 7.62 -6.10
CA ALA A 190 -13.68 7.46 -4.92
C ALA A 190 -13.34 8.45 -3.80
N SER A 191 -12.05 8.57 -3.46
CA SER A 191 -11.57 9.55 -2.47
C SER A 191 -11.96 10.97 -2.87
N GLN A 192 -11.79 11.33 -4.14
CA GLN A 192 -12.15 12.64 -4.66
C GLN A 192 -13.66 12.92 -4.56
N PHE A 193 -14.51 11.94 -4.89
CA PHE A 193 -15.97 12.06 -4.74
C PHE A 193 -16.38 12.25 -3.28
N LEU A 194 -15.84 11.42 -2.37
CA LEU A 194 -16.10 11.49 -0.94
C LEU A 194 -15.66 12.85 -0.35
N THR A 195 -14.46 13.30 -0.71
CA THR A 195 -13.94 14.62 -0.30
C THR A 195 -14.84 15.74 -0.81
N SER A 196 -15.34 15.64 -2.05
CA SER A 196 -16.22 16.66 -2.64
C SER A 196 -17.58 16.81 -1.95
N VAL A 197 -17.99 15.83 -1.14
CA VAL A 197 -19.21 15.88 -0.32
C VAL A 197 -18.92 16.05 1.17
N GLY A 198 -17.69 16.47 1.52
CA GLY A 198 -17.30 16.79 2.89
C GLY A 198 -16.89 15.59 3.75
N VAL A 199 -16.72 14.41 3.16
CA VAL A 199 -16.21 13.23 3.87
C VAL A 199 -14.69 13.18 3.78
N ASN A 200 -14.02 13.13 4.93
CA ASN A 200 -12.57 12.98 5.01
C ASN A 200 -12.23 11.85 6.00
N LEU A 201 -10.96 11.46 6.06
CA LEU A 201 -10.56 10.29 6.85
C LEU A 201 -10.87 10.49 8.34
N GLU A 202 -10.61 11.68 8.86
CA GLU A 202 -10.80 12.00 10.28
C GLU A 202 -12.28 11.90 10.69
N ASN A 203 -13.18 12.58 9.98
CA ASN A 203 -14.60 12.56 10.32
C ASN A 203 -15.23 11.18 10.11
N ALA A 204 -14.79 10.44 9.08
CA ALA A 204 -15.25 9.10 8.81
C ALA A 204 -14.78 8.13 9.90
N GLN A 205 -13.53 8.22 10.36
CA GLN A 205 -13.02 7.37 11.45
C GLN A 205 -13.80 7.60 12.75
N ILE A 206 -14.03 8.86 13.12
CA ILE A 206 -14.82 9.22 14.31
C ILE A 206 -16.23 8.63 14.20
N GLU A 207 -16.86 8.76 13.04
CA GLU A 207 -18.22 8.28 12.85
C GLU A 207 -18.29 6.75 12.82
N VAL A 208 -17.33 6.07 12.18
CA VAL A 208 -17.20 4.61 12.25
C VAL A 208 -17.08 4.16 13.70
N GLU A 209 -16.21 4.77 14.50
CA GLU A 209 -16.04 4.42 15.91
C GLU A 209 -17.34 4.59 16.72
N LYS A 210 -18.16 5.61 16.45
CA LYS A 210 -19.49 5.75 17.09
C LYS A 210 -20.47 4.68 16.61
N VAL A 211 -20.41 4.32 15.33
CA VAL A 211 -21.39 3.49 14.65
C VAL A 211 -21.21 2.00 14.96
N ILE A 212 -19.98 1.53 15.10
CA ILE A 212 -19.66 0.11 15.37
C ILE A 212 -18.87 -0.12 16.66
N GLY A 213 -18.35 0.93 17.30
CA GLY A 213 -17.49 0.82 18.47
C GLY A 213 -16.05 0.45 18.13
N ARG A 214 -15.31 0.05 19.17
CA ARG A 214 -13.99 -0.57 19.06
C ARG A 214 -14.10 -2.06 19.36
N GLY A 215 -13.28 -2.85 18.68
CA GLY A 215 -13.22 -4.28 18.87
C GLY A 215 -12.44 -4.69 20.11
N MET A 216 -12.36 -6.00 20.34
CA MET A 216 -11.78 -6.59 21.55
C MET A 216 -10.24 -6.52 21.61
N GLY A 217 -9.58 -5.83 20.67
CA GLY A 217 -8.13 -5.62 20.67
C GLY A 217 -7.27 -6.82 20.27
N TYR A 218 -7.84 -8.03 20.16
CA TYR A 218 -7.17 -9.16 19.53
C TYR A 218 -7.31 -9.04 18.01
N THR A 219 -6.19 -8.91 17.28
CA THR A 219 -6.17 -8.84 15.81
C THR A 219 -5.61 -10.14 15.24
N ALA A 220 -6.42 -10.89 14.51
CA ALA A 220 -5.99 -12.08 13.78
C ALA A 220 -4.90 -11.76 12.73
N ARG A 221 -4.05 -12.74 12.41
CA ARG A 221 -3.04 -12.63 11.33
C ARG A 221 -3.73 -12.35 9.99
N ASP A 222 -4.79 -13.09 9.69
CA ASP A 222 -5.63 -12.91 8.50
C ASP A 222 -7.00 -12.36 8.91
N ILE A 223 -7.42 -11.24 8.32
CA ILE A 223 -8.70 -10.58 8.62
C ILE A 223 -9.67 -10.81 7.45
N PRO A 224 -10.67 -11.69 7.60
CA PRO A 224 -11.62 -11.97 6.53
C PRO A 224 -12.64 -10.83 6.34
N PHE A 225 -13.21 -10.74 5.15
CA PHE A 225 -14.35 -9.86 4.86
C PHE A 225 -15.65 -10.40 5.45
N THR A 226 -16.49 -9.49 5.95
CA THR A 226 -17.88 -9.81 6.30
C THR A 226 -18.70 -10.20 5.06
N PRO A 227 -19.83 -10.91 5.19
CA PRO A 227 -20.69 -11.24 4.05
C PRO A 227 -21.12 -10.01 3.22
N ARG A 228 -21.47 -8.90 3.87
CA ARG A 228 -21.82 -7.65 3.18
C ARG A 228 -20.63 -7.01 2.47
N ALA A 229 -19.45 -7.03 3.09
CA ALA A 229 -18.24 -6.54 2.43
C ALA A 229 -17.88 -7.38 1.18
N LYS A 230 -18.11 -8.71 1.22
CA LYS A 230 -17.96 -9.56 0.02
C LYS A 230 -18.96 -9.18 -1.08
N GLN A 231 -20.21 -8.91 -0.69
CA GLN A 231 -21.23 -8.43 -1.63
C GLN A 231 -20.83 -7.09 -2.27
N VAL A 232 -20.25 -6.15 -1.52
CA VAL A 232 -19.70 -4.90 -2.08
C VAL A 232 -18.63 -5.17 -3.14
N LEU A 233 -17.73 -6.12 -2.89
CA LEU A 233 -16.70 -6.50 -3.87
C LEU A 233 -17.31 -7.10 -5.13
N GLU A 234 -18.30 -7.99 -4.98
CA GLU A 234 -19.04 -8.57 -6.12
C GLU A 234 -19.76 -7.50 -6.94
N LEU A 235 -20.45 -6.57 -6.27
CA LEU A 235 -21.12 -5.45 -6.92
C LEU A 235 -20.11 -4.55 -7.65
N SER A 236 -18.92 -4.32 -7.10
CA SER A 236 -17.90 -3.51 -7.79
C SER A 236 -17.43 -4.14 -9.12
N VAL A 237 -17.42 -5.47 -9.22
CA VAL A 237 -17.12 -6.19 -10.47
C VAL A 237 -18.27 -6.03 -11.46
N GLU A 238 -19.52 -6.04 -10.99
CA GLU A 238 -20.67 -5.77 -11.85
C GLU A 238 -20.69 -4.33 -12.36
N GLU A 239 -20.39 -3.34 -11.50
CA GLU A 239 -20.31 -1.93 -11.88
C GLU A 239 -19.24 -1.70 -12.95
N SER A 240 -18.06 -2.29 -12.80
CA SER A 240 -17.02 -2.19 -13.82
C SER A 240 -17.50 -2.74 -15.16
N ARG A 241 -18.18 -3.89 -15.15
CA ARG A 241 -18.73 -4.50 -16.38
C ARG A 241 -19.84 -3.66 -17.01
N GLN A 242 -20.73 -3.09 -16.21
CA GLN A 242 -21.82 -2.24 -16.71
C GLN A 242 -21.29 -0.96 -17.36
N LEU A 243 -20.19 -0.41 -16.84
CA LEU A 243 -19.50 0.75 -17.39
C LEU A 243 -18.55 0.39 -18.55
N GLY A 244 -18.42 -0.88 -18.91
CA GLY A 244 -17.51 -1.32 -19.97
C GLY A 244 -16.02 -1.24 -19.59
N HIS A 245 -15.70 -1.21 -18.30
CA HIS A 245 -14.35 -1.17 -17.77
C HIS A 245 -13.80 -2.57 -17.50
N ASP A 246 -12.64 -2.86 -18.10
CA ASP A 246 -11.96 -4.16 -17.97
C ASP A 246 -11.36 -4.39 -16.58
N TYR A 247 -11.16 -3.33 -15.81
CA TYR A 247 -10.57 -3.35 -14.47
C TYR A 247 -11.49 -2.70 -13.42
N ILE A 248 -11.35 -3.14 -12.17
CA ILE A 248 -12.08 -2.62 -11.01
C ILE A 248 -11.25 -1.49 -10.39
N ASN A 249 -11.76 -0.27 -10.50
CA ASN A 249 -11.19 0.94 -9.92
C ASN A 249 -11.86 1.29 -8.58
N THR A 250 -11.32 2.31 -7.92
CA THR A 250 -11.84 2.84 -6.65
C THR A 250 -13.31 3.29 -6.75
N GLU A 251 -13.72 3.90 -7.87
CA GLU A 251 -15.08 4.35 -8.10
C GLU A 251 -16.07 3.18 -8.19
N HIS A 252 -15.65 2.03 -8.72
CA HIS A 252 -16.49 0.84 -8.76
C HIS A 252 -16.68 0.25 -7.36
N LEU A 253 -15.63 0.30 -6.52
CA LEU A 253 -15.75 -0.09 -5.11
C LEU A 253 -16.73 0.82 -4.36
N LEU A 254 -16.65 2.14 -4.59
CA LEU A 254 -17.58 3.08 -3.98
C LEU A 254 -19.02 2.91 -4.51
N LEU A 255 -19.21 2.72 -5.82
CA LEU A 255 -20.51 2.37 -6.39
C LEU A 255 -21.04 1.03 -5.84
N GLY A 256 -20.15 0.07 -5.59
CA GLY A 256 -20.49 -1.19 -4.93
C GLY A 256 -21.03 -1.01 -3.51
N ILE A 257 -20.44 -0.08 -2.72
CA ILE A 257 -20.98 0.32 -1.41
C ILE A 257 -22.36 0.95 -1.56
N LEU A 258 -22.50 1.92 -2.47
CA LEU A 258 -23.75 2.67 -2.67
C LEU A 258 -24.89 1.74 -3.14
N ARG A 259 -24.58 0.79 -4.02
CA ARG A 259 -25.55 -0.19 -4.54
C ARG A 259 -25.88 -1.30 -3.56
N GLU A 260 -24.96 -1.70 -2.67
CA GLU A 260 -25.30 -2.59 -1.56
C GLU A 260 -26.35 -1.94 -0.66
N GLY A 261 -26.30 -0.61 -0.52
CA GLY A 261 -27.38 0.24 -0.01
C GLY A 261 -27.62 0.13 1.49
N GLY A 262 -26.85 -0.71 2.20
CA GLY A 262 -26.94 -0.90 3.63
C GLY A 262 -25.58 -0.92 4.32
N GLY A 263 -25.48 -1.71 5.38
CA GLY A 263 -24.26 -1.83 6.17
C GLY A 263 -23.90 -0.55 6.94
N ALA A 264 -22.75 -0.60 7.61
CA ALA A 264 -22.28 0.52 8.41
C ALA A 264 -21.71 1.65 7.55
N ALA A 265 -21.20 1.38 6.34
CA ALA A 265 -20.70 2.42 5.45
C ALA A 265 -21.78 3.43 5.06
N ILE A 266 -22.96 2.95 4.64
CA ILE A 266 -24.08 3.84 4.28
C ILE A 266 -24.55 4.64 5.48
N ARG A 267 -24.64 4.01 6.66
CA ARG A 267 -25.01 4.71 7.89
C ARG A 267 -24.00 5.79 8.27
N VAL A 268 -22.70 5.53 8.10
CA VAL A 268 -21.64 6.51 8.33
C VAL A 268 -21.79 7.70 7.37
N LEU A 269 -21.96 7.45 6.08
CA LEU A 269 -22.18 8.52 5.09
C LEU A 269 -23.43 9.36 5.43
N GLN A 270 -24.54 8.72 5.78
CA GLN A 270 -25.77 9.40 6.16
C GLN A 270 -25.62 10.24 7.44
N ASN A 271 -24.92 9.72 8.45
CA ASN A 271 -24.65 10.46 9.69
C ASN A 271 -23.73 11.66 9.47
N LEU A 272 -22.84 11.59 8.47
CA LEU A 272 -22.02 12.73 8.02
C LEU A 272 -22.79 13.71 7.12
N GLY A 273 -24.10 13.49 6.89
CA GLY A 273 -24.96 14.38 6.11
C GLY A 273 -24.87 14.18 4.60
N VAL A 274 -24.28 13.08 4.14
CA VAL A 274 -24.18 12.77 2.71
C VAL A 274 -25.50 12.22 2.18
N ASP A 275 -26.04 12.85 1.13
CA ASP A 275 -27.08 12.27 0.30
C ASP A 275 -26.47 11.20 -0.61
N VAL A 276 -26.59 9.94 -0.19
CA VAL A 276 -26.03 8.77 -0.90
C VAL A 276 -26.63 8.57 -2.29
N VAL A 277 -27.90 8.95 -2.50
CA VAL A 277 -28.57 8.82 -3.79
C VAL A 277 -28.04 9.89 -4.75
N ALA A 278 -27.92 11.13 -4.28
CA ALA A 278 -27.34 12.20 -5.07
C ALA A 278 -25.86 11.92 -5.41
N LEU A 279 -25.09 11.37 -4.46
CA LEU A 279 -23.70 10.95 -4.68
C LEU A 279 -23.60 9.89 -5.77
N GLU A 280 -24.40 8.81 -5.69
CA GLU A 280 -24.41 7.75 -6.70
C GLU A 280 -24.75 8.30 -8.09
N GLN A 281 -25.81 9.11 -8.19
CA GLN A 281 -26.22 9.72 -9.46
C GLN A 281 -25.12 10.60 -10.05
N ARG A 282 -24.43 11.39 -9.21
CA ARG A 282 -23.32 12.24 -9.63
C ARG A 282 -22.14 11.40 -10.13
N MET A 283 -21.79 10.31 -9.43
CA MET A 283 -20.74 9.40 -9.86
C MET A 283 -21.06 8.77 -11.21
N ARG A 284 -22.27 8.21 -11.37
CA ARG A 284 -22.67 7.56 -12.63
C ARG A 284 -22.59 8.51 -13.82
N ARG A 285 -23.06 9.75 -13.67
CA ARG A 285 -22.96 10.78 -14.72
C ARG A 285 -21.54 11.14 -15.12
N SER A 286 -20.57 10.98 -14.22
CA SER A 286 -19.16 11.29 -14.48
C SER A 286 -18.39 10.13 -15.13
N LEU A 287 -18.98 8.93 -15.13
CA LEU A 287 -18.33 7.68 -15.56
C LEU A 287 -18.88 7.16 -16.91
N THR A 288 -19.94 7.79 -17.42
CA THR A 288 -20.47 7.61 -18.79
C THR A 288 -20.12 8.80 -19.64
#